data_AF-A0A8T3Q9L3-F1
#
_entry.id   AF-A0A8T3Q9L3-F1
#
_cell.length_a   1.000
_cell.length_b   1.000
_cell.length_c   1.000
_cell.angle_alpha   90.00
_cell.angle_beta   90.00
_cell.angle_gamma   90.00
#
_symmetry.space_group_name_H-M   'P 1'
#
loop_
_entity.id
_entity.type
_entity.pdbx_description
1 polymer ?
#
loop_
_entity_poly.entity_id
_entity_poly.type
_entity_poly.pdbx_seq_one_letter_code
_entity_poly.pdbx_strand_id
1 'polypeptide(L)'
;MRITFLGQAGLHVESKGASILCDPWFNPSFFGSWYPFPANDGIDPESIGHPTYLYVSHLHHDHFDPRFLRDHVDKSATVLLPDYPLDELERALRGLGFTRFLQTRDLEPVQAGPFRLAIHALVAPTDGPIGDSALRIDDGEVRILNMNDSRPIDPDKLLADGPLDALFLQFSGAIWYPMVYEYPDKAREVLGHKKRVAQQARAFRYIEMLDPAFVVPSAGPPCFLDPDLFEHNDLRGEPWNIFPDQPTFLDYIAERSRGGGRLMLPGSVAEVARGRFEVTHPTDPGSIFGDKSAYLRGYQARKADVIVAERAAWQGPRVDLLAELKAWWDPLLEQADMICAGVGEQVLLDVGGEGIVVDFVSREVRRLAEGEEPRYQFFIARDLVDHLVHEHVDDWVNELFLSMRFRARRRGAYNEYVYTFFKCLSVERLQYAEGFYAENGPSQGTFELAGYQVQRRCPHMKADLTRFAEVDDGIMTCQLHGWSWELASGRCLTSDGHPLFARPADSGDGIAAAVGVTSDRPIASEPDDPSRVRVA
;
A
#
# COMPACT_ATOMS: atom_id res chain seq x y z
N MET A 1 -21.48 -10.74 -17.16
CA MET A 1 -20.20 -11.05 -16.50
C MET A 1 -20.46 -11.91 -15.26
N ARG A 2 -19.71 -13.00 -15.07
CA ARG A 2 -19.78 -13.85 -13.87
C ARG A 2 -18.54 -13.61 -12.99
N ILE A 3 -18.70 -13.46 -11.69
CA ILE A 3 -17.60 -13.17 -10.75
C ILE A 3 -17.67 -14.13 -9.57
N THR A 4 -16.63 -14.94 -9.36
CA THR A 4 -16.45 -15.70 -8.12
C THR A 4 -15.56 -14.91 -7.17
N PHE A 5 -16.06 -14.59 -5.98
CA PHE A 5 -15.27 -13.90 -4.95
C PHE A 5 -14.44 -14.92 -4.17
N LEU A 6 -13.13 -14.71 -4.05
CA LEU A 6 -12.19 -15.67 -3.46
C LEU A 6 -11.87 -15.38 -1.99
N GLY A 7 -12.33 -14.23 -1.47
CA GLY A 7 -11.95 -13.68 -0.17
C GLY A 7 -10.92 -12.55 -0.31
N GLN A 8 -10.82 -11.69 0.70
CA GLN A 8 -9.94 -10.50 0.67
C GLN A 8 -10.15 -9.68 -0.62
N ALA A 9 -9.12 -9.54 -1.46
CA ALA A 9 -9.16 -8.85 -2.75
C ALA A 9 -9.34 -9.79 -3.95
N GLY A 10 -9.37 -11.10 -3.71
CA GLY A 10 -9.33 -12.11 -4.76
C GLY A 10 -10.63 -12.23 -5.55
N LEU A 11 -10.53 -12.20 -6.88
CA LEU A 11 -11.66 -12.35 -7.81
C LEU A 11 -11.30 -13.34 -8.92
N HIS A 12 -12.25 -14.19 -9.32
CA HIS A 12 -12.20 -14.89 -10.60
C HIS A 12 -13.34 -14.37 -11.49
N VAL A 13 -12.99 -13.58 -12.50
CA VAL A 13 -13.92 -12.89 -13.40
C VAL A 13 -14.01 -13.65 -14.72
N GLU A 14 -15.21 -13.99 -15.16
CA GLU A 14 -15.47 -14.76 -16.37
C GLU A 14 -16.43 -14.00 -17.29
N SER A 15 -16.07 -13.91 -18.57
CA SER A 15 -16.96 -13.39 -19.61
C SER A 15 -16.55 -13.90 -20.99
N LYS A 16 -17.55 -14.22 -21.82
CA LYS A 16 -17.38 -14.54 -23.25
C LYS A 16 -16.28 -15.57 -23.55
N GLY A 17 -16.12 -16.57 -22.66
CA GLY A 17 -15.17 -17.67 -22.81
C GLY A 17 -13.72 -17.35 -22.39
N ALA A 18 -13.46 -16.20 -21.77
CA ALA A 18 -12.19 -15.86 -21.14
C ALA A 18 -12.38 -15.55 -19.66
N SER A 19 -11.28 -15.63 -18.90
CA SER A 19 -11.28 -15.31 -17.47
C SER A 19 -10.06 -14.53 -17.01
N ILE A 20 -10.22 -13.79 -15.92
CA ILE A 20 -9.16 -13.07 -15.21
C ILE A 20 -9.17 -13.55 -13.75
N LEU A 21 -8.03 -14.06 -13.29
CA LEU A 21 -7.79 -14.33 -11.87
C LEU A 21 -7.07 -13.11 -11.27
N CYS A 22 -7.67 -12.49 -10.28
CA CYS A 22 -7.14 -11.32 -9.57
C CYS A 22 -6.75 -11.72 -8.14
N ASP A 23 -5.54 -11.34 -7.70
CA ASP A 23 -5.06 -11.38 -6.31
C ASP A 23 -5.43 -12.65 -5.50
N PRO A 24 -5.11 -13.87 -6.00
CA PRO A 24 -5.52 -15.09 -5.32
C PRO A 24 -4.68 -15.36 -4.05
N TRP A 25 -5.28 -15.23 -2.87
CA TRP A 25 -4.62 -15.45 -1.58
C TRP A 25 -5.28 -16.57 -0.75
N PHE A 26 -4.54 -17.62 -0.41
CA PHE A 26 -5.05 -18.83 0.25
C PHE A 26 -4.19 -19.34 1.42
N ASN A 27 -2.92 -18.92 1.48
CA ASN A 27 -1.98 -19.31 2.53
C ASN A 27 -1.87 -18.25 3.62
N PRO A 28 -1.38 -18.59 4.83
CA PRO A 28 -1.07 -17.57 5.84
C PRO A 28 0.00 -16.61 5.33
N SER A 29 -0.10 -15.33 5.73
CA SER A 29 0.86 -14.29 5.36
C SER A 29 1.45 -13.59 6.59
N PHE A 30 2.57 -12.89 6.40
CA PHE A 30 3.20 -12.02 7.39
C PHE A 30 3.53 -12.75 8.70
N PHE A 31 4.46 -13.71 8.63
CA PHE A 31 4.76 -14.63 9.73
C PHE A 31 3.54 -15.36 10.32
N GLY A 32 2.61 -15.78 9.45
CA GLY A 32 1.40 -16.51 9.83
C GLY A 32 0.47 -15.72 10.74
N SER A 33 0.45 -14.39 10.63
CA SER A 33 -0.43 -13.54 11.43
C SER A 33 -1.80 -13.37 10.76
N TRP A 34 -1.83 -13.24 9.42
CA TRP A 34 -3.04 -12.99 8.66
C TRP A 34 -3.50 -14.24 7.93
N TYR A 35 -4.82 -14.44 7.94
CA TYR A 35 -5.52 -15.48 7.21
C TYR A 35 -6.71 -14.86 6.45
N PRO A 36 -7.12 -15.44 5.30
CA PRO A 36 -8.32 -15.00 4.60
C PRO A 36 -9.55 -15.05 5.51
N PHE A 37 -10.32 -13.95 5.53
CA PHE A 37 -11.57 -13.85 6.27
C PHE A 37 -12.75 -13.40 5.39
N PRO A 38 -13.87 -14.15 5.39
CA PRO A 38 -14.02 -15.51 5.93
C PRO A 38 -13.04 -16.52 5.30
N ALA A 39 -12.98 -17.73 5.86
CA ALA A 39 -12.14 -18.79 5.33
C ALA A 39 -12.52 -19.12 3.87
N ASN A 40 -11.52 -19.32 3.02
CA ASN A 40 -11.68 -19.69 1.61
C ASN A 40 -11.21 -21.13 1.31
N ASP A 41 -11.06 -21.95 2.36
CA ASP A 41 -10.66 -23.36 2.30
C ASP A 41 -11.69 -24.26 1.58
N GLY A 42 -12.91 -23.77 1.36
CA GLY A 42 -13.95 -24.46 0.59
C GLY A 42 -13.91 -24.24 -0.93
N ILE A 43 -13.03 -23.38 -1.44
CA ILE A 43 -12.89 -23.14 -2.89
C ILE A 43 -11.92 -24.17 -3.46
N ASP A 44 -12.34 -24.89 -4.50
CA ASP A 44 -11.48 -25.82 -5.24
C ASP A 44 -10.50 -25.04 -6.13
N PRO A 45 -9.17 -25.12 -5.90
CA PRO A 45 -8.18 -24.44 -6.73
C PRO A 45 -8.25 -24.82 -8.21
N GLU A 46 -8.63 -26.06 -8.55
CA GLU A 46 -8.72 -26.49 -9.96
C GLU A 46 -9.79 -25.70 -10.73
N SER A 47 -10.85 -25.23 -10.04
CA SER A 47 -11.94 -24.46 -10.66
C SER A 47 -11.52 -23.05 -11.11
N ILE A 48 -10.40 -22.54 -10.61
CA ILE A 48 -9.88 -21.19 -10.88
C ILE A 48 -8.43 -21.19 -11.40
N GLY A 49 -7.78 -22.35 -11.42
CA GLY A 49 -6.34 -22.50 -11.67
C GLY A 49 -5.91 -22.34 -13.14
N HIS A 50 -6.84 -22.30 -14.09
CA HIS A 50 -6.55 -22.16 -15.53
C HIS A 50 -7.12 -20.86 -16.13
N PRO A 51 -6.74 -19.67 -15.61
CA PRO A 51 -7.29 -18.43 -16.12
C PRO A 51 -6.67 -18.04 -17.47
N THR A 52 -7.40 -17.25 -18.27
CA THR A 52 -6.82 -16.65 -19.49
C THR A 52 -5.78 -15.59 -19.13
N TYR A 53 -6.11 -14.76 -18.14
CA TYR A 53 -5.28 -13.68 -17.63
C TYR A 53 -5.07 -13.79 -16.13
N LEU A 54 -3.87 -13.43 -15.66
CA LEU A 54 -3.57 -13.26 -14.24
C LEU A 54 -3.34 -11.78 -13.98
N TYR A 55 -3.95 -11.24 -12.94
CA TYR A 55 -3.67 -9.92 -12.41
C TYR A 55 -3.27 -10.05 -10.95
N VAL A 56 -2.11 -9.48 -10.62
CA VAL A 56 -1.69 -9.27 -9.24
C VAL A 56 -1.51 -7.78 -9.09
N SER A 57 -2.27 -7.16 -8.18
CA SER A 57 -2.24 -5.72 -7.99
C SER A 57 -0.87 -5.28 -7.50
N HIS A 58 -0.33 -5.90 -6.45
CA HIS A 58 0.97 -5.55 -5.88
C HIS A 58 1.55 -6.70 -5.02
N LEU A 59 2.76 -6.49 -4.48
CA LEU A 59 3.56 -7.53 -3.81
C LEU A 59 3.22 -7.76 -2.33
N HIS A 60 2.21 -7.10 -1.74
CA HIS A 60 1.80 -7.50 -0.39
C HIS A 60 1.28 -8.94 -0.39
N HIS A 61 1.64 -9.72 0.63
CA HIS A 61 1.37 -11.17 0.63
C HIS A 61 -0.09 -11.58 0.81
N ASP A 62 -1.00 -10.64 1.10
CA ASP A 62 -2.45 -10.86 1.05
C ASP A 62 -3.08 -10.58 -0.33
N HIS A 63 -2.25 -10.19 -1.31
CA HIS A 63 -2.58 -10.07 -2.74
C HIS A 63 -1.71 -10.98 -3.61
N PHE A 64 -0.43 -11.10 -3.25
CA PHE A 64 0.57 -11.95 -3.90
C PHE A 64 0.92 -13.15 -3.01
N ASP A 65 0.21 -14.26 -3.23
CA ASP A 65 0.49 -15.54 -2.58
C ASP A 65 1.41 -16.42 -3.47
N PRO A 66 2.74 -16.39 -3.28
CA PRO A 66 3.65 -17.13 -4.14
C PRO A 66 3.45 -18.64 -4.06
N ARG A 67 3.00 -19.17 -2.92
CA ARG A 67 2.74 -20.61 -2.74
C ARG A 67 1.54 -21.03 -3.60
N PHE A 68 0.41 -20.33 -3.46
CA PHE A 68 -0.78 -20.62 -4.25
C PHE A 68 -0.54 -20.44 -5.75
N LEU A 69 0.09 -19.32 -6.14
CA LEU A 69 0.41 -19.04 -7.52
C LEU A 69 1.26 -20.16 -8.12
N ARG A 70 2.36 -20.56 -7.46
CA ARG A 70 3.24 -21.64 -7.93
C ARG A 70 2.51 -22.97 -8.09
N ASP A 71 1.74 -23.36 -7.09
CA ASP A 71 1.24 -24.73 -6.96
C ASP A 71 -0.10 -24.96 -7.70
N HIS A 72 -0.89 -23.91 -7.92
CA HIS A 72 -2.26 -24.03 -8.43
C HIS A 72 -2.60 -23.22 -9.68
N VAL A 73 -1.76 -22.26 -10.12
CA VAL A 73 -2.07 -21.40 -11.26
C VAL A 73 -1.25 -21.77 -12.50
N ASP A 74 -1.93 -22.04 -13.61
CA ASP A 74 -1.37 -22.38 -14.91
C ASP A 74 -0.45 -21.27 -15.45
N LYS A 75 0.80 -21.65 -15.78
CA LYS A 75 1.85 -20.73 -16.26
C LYS A 75 1.63 -20.24 -17.70
N SER A 76 0.63 -20.77 -18.39
CA SER A 76 0.22 -20.32 -19.72
C SER A 76 -0.68 -19.08 -19.71
N ALA A 77 -1.21 -18.69 -18.54
CA ALA A 77 -1.95 -17.45 -18.34
C ALA A 77 -1.10 -16.23 -18.74
N THR A 78 -1.75 -15.22 -19.34
CA THR A 78 -1.07 -13.95 -19.65
C THR A 78 -1.19 -13.02 -18.46
N VAL A 79 -0.06 -12.65 -17.87
CA VAL A 79 -0.02 -11.72 -16.74
C VAL A 79 -0.28 -10.29 -17.24
N LEU A 80 -1.23 -9.60 -16.61
CA LEU A 80 -1.49 -8.19 -16.79
C LEU A 80 -0.58 -7.40 -15.84
N LEU A 81 0.43 -6.70 -16.37
CA LEU A 81 1.39 -5.96 -15.56
C LEU A 81 0.98 -4.50 -15.42
N PRO A 82 0.84 -3.98 -14.18
CA PRO A 82 0.78 -2.54 -13.93
C PRO A 82 2.05 -1.81 -14.40
N ASP A 83 1.92 -0.52 -14.69
CA ASP A 83 3.01 0.35 -15.13
C ASP A 83 3.87 0.82 -13.94
N TYR A 84 4.51 -0.13 -13.26
CA TYR A 84 5.37 0.15 -12.10
C TYR A 84 6.78 0.61 -12.52
N PRO A 85 7.40 1.48 -11.71
CA PRO A 85 8.74 2.01 -11.99
C PRO A 85 9.84 0.97 -11.79
N LEU A 86 9.58 -0.04 -10.95
CA LEU A 86 10.46 -1.18 -10.69
C LEU A 86 9.77 -2.45 -11.19
N ASP A 87 10.52 -3.33 -11.85
CA ASP A 87 10.03 -4.59 -12.42
C ASP A 87 9.94 -5.72 -11.37
N GLU A 88 9.91 -5.41 -10.07
CA GLU A 88 9.90 -6.39 -8.99
C GLU A 88 8.75 -7.40 -9.08
N LEU A 89 7.53 -6.92 -9.38
CA LEU A 89 6.38 -7.79 -9.56
C LEU A 89 6.58 -8.75 -10.75
N GLU A 90 7.12 -8.23 -11.87
CA GLU A 90 7.43 -9.06 -13.04
C GLU A 90 8.51 -10.09 -12.70
N ARG A 91 9.61 -9.69 -12.05
CA ARG A 91 10.70 -10.59 -11.64
C ARG A 91 10.19 -11.68 -10.70
N ALA A 92 9.35 -11.33 -9.72
CA ALA A 92 8.74 -12.29 -8.81
C ALA A 92 7.87 -13.31 -9.57
N LEU A 93 6.99 -12.84 -10.47
CA LEU A 93 6.12 -13.73 -11.26
C LEU A 93 6.92 -14.60 -12.26
N ARG A 94 7.99 -14.06 -12.87
CA ARG A 94 8.94 -14.85 -13.68
C ARG A 94 9.61 -15.94 -12.85
N GLY A 95 10.01 -15.62 -11.61
CA GLY A 95 10.56 -16.58 -10.65
C GLY A 95 9.60 -17.74 -10.33
N LEU A 96 8.29 -17.50 -10.39
CA LEU A 96 7.26 -18.53 -10.25
C LEU A 96 6.94 -19.29 -11.56
N GLY A 97 7.62 -18.97 -12.66
CA GLY A 97 7.51 -19.66 -13.95
C GLY A 97 6.56 -19.02 -14.96
N PHE A 98 5.97 -17.85 -14.68
CA PHE A 98 5.16 -17.14 -15.67
C PHE A 98 6.04 -16.57 -16.79
N THR A 99 5.59 -16.69 -18.04
CA THR A 99 6.40 -16.31 -19.22
C THR A 99 5.71 -15.36 -20.19
N ARG A 100 4.40 -15.14 -20.03
CA ARG A 100 3.58 -14.30 -20.91
C ARG A 100 3.09 -13.09 -20.14
N PHE A 101 3.43 -11.91 -20.63
CA PHE A 101 3.14 -10.64 -19.98
C PHE A 101 2.52 -9.68 -20.99
N LEU A 102 1.46 -8.99 -20.57
CA LEU A 102 0.88 -7.85 -21.26
C LEU A 102 1.24 -6.61 -20.45
N GLN A 103 2.24 -5.86 -20.92
CA GLN A 103 2.62 -4.60 -20.31
C GLN A 103 1.51 -3.56 -20.56
N THR A 104 1.01 -2.94 -19.50
CA THR A 104 0.07 -1.82 -19.61
C THR A 104 0.79 -0.48 -19.40
N ARG A 105 0.08 0.61 -19.70
CA ARG A 105 0.47 1.98 -19.35
C ARG A 105 -0.59 2.55 -18.44
N ASP A 106 -0.18 3.41 -17.51
CA ASP A 106 -1.09 3.98 -16.52
C ASP A 106 -2.35 4.58 -17.16
N LEU A 107 -3.50 4.03 -16.76
CA LEU A 107 -4.85 4.43 -17.20
C LEU A 107 -5.09 4.41 -18.72
N GLU A 108 -4.18 3.88 -19.53
CA GLU A 108 -4.39 3.69 -20.97
C GLU A 108 -5.21 2.41 -21.22
N PRO A 109 -6.38 2.48 -21.90
CA PRO A 109 -7.18 1.29 -22.17
C PRO A 109 -6.49 0.32 -23.13
N VAL A 110 -6.47 -0.97 -22.77
CA VAL A 110 -5.90 -2.06 -23.58
C VAL A 110 -6.97 -3.11 -23.88
N GLN A 111 -7.05 -3.58 -25.12
CA GLN A 111 -7.93 -4.68 -25.50
C GLN A 111 -7.23 -6.03 -25.26
N ALA A 112 -7.80 -6.86 -24.39
CA ALA A 112 -7.32 -8.19 -24.02
C ALA A 112 -8.44 -9.23 -24.24
N GLY A 113 -8.49 -9.82 -25.44
CA GLY A 113 -9.56 -10.76 -25.81
C GLY A 113 -10.93 -10.06 -25.75
N PRO A 114 -11.92 -10.59 -24.98
CA PRO A 114 -13.22 -9.95 -24.83
C PRO A 114 -13.21 -8.73 -23.88
N PHE A 115 -12.12 -8.49 -23.15
CA PHE A 115 -12.04 -7.44 -22.15
C PHE A 115 -11.35 -6.19 -22.69
N ARG A 116 -11.91 -5.01 -22.41
CA ARG A 116 -11.21 -3.72 -22.45
C ARG A 116 -10.79 -3.40 -21.01
N LEU A 117 -9.49 -3.37 -20.78
CA LEU A 117 -8.88 -3.22 -19.46
C LEU A 117 -8.24 -1.85 -19.32
N ALA A 118 -8.18 -1.31 -18.10
CA ALA A 118 -7.27 -0.22 -17.76
C ALA A 118 -6.76 -0.44 -16.33
N ILE A 119 -5.45 -0.27 -16.13
CA ILE A 119 -4.82 -0.39 -14.82
C ILE A 119 -4.38 1.00 -14.39
N HIS A 120 -4.74 1.40 -13.17
CA HIS A 120 -4.23 2.63 -12.54
C HIS A 120 -3.08 2.23 -11.62
N ALA A 121 -1.85 2.60 -11.96
CA ALA A 121 -0.66 2.31 -11.18
C ALA A 121 -0.32 3.50 -10.28
N LEU A 122 -0.38 3.30 -8.97
CA LEU A 122 0.11 4.24 -7.97
C LEU A 122 1.55 3.87 -7.63
N VAL A 123 2.45 4.84 -7.70
CA VAL A 123 3.89 4.59 -7.70
C VAL A 123 4.63 5.28 -6.55
N ALA A 124 3.93 5.93 -5.61
CA ALA A 124 4.63 6.57 -4.50
C ALA A 124 5.34 5.50 -3.63
N PRO A 125 6.49 5.81 -3.02
CA PRO A 125 7.14 4.91 -2.05
C PRO A 125 6.22 4.50 -0.90
N THR A 126 5.17 5.29 -0.63
CA THR A 126 4.15 4.97 0.37
C THR A 126 3.11 3.94 -0.07
N ASP A 127 2.95 3.70 -1.37
CA ASP A 127 2.04 2.69 -1.93
C ASP A 127 2.64 1.28 -1.73
N GLY A 128 1.80 0.22 -1.63
CA GLY A 128 2.22 -1.16 -1.28
C GLY A 128 3.35 -1.65 -2.18
N PRO A 129 4.27 -2.53 -1.76
CA PRO A 129 5.73 -2.41 -2.00
C PRO A 129 6.13 -1.64 -3.29
N ILE A 130 6.26 -0.30 -3.17
CA ILE A 130 6.61 0.62 -4.28
C ILE A 130 5.73 0.41 -5.55
N GLY A 131 4.42 0.33 -5.34
CA GLY A 131 3.45 0.05 -6.39
C GLY A 131 2.11 -0.50 -5.87
N ASP A 132 1.00 0.21 -6.06
CA ASP A 132 -0.35 -0.34 -5.83
C ASP A 132 -1.21 -0.08 -7.08
N SER A 133 -2.25 -0.88 -7.32
CA SER A 133 -3.04 -0.72 -8.55
C SER A 133 -4.49 -1.15 -8.48
N ALA A 134 -5.32 -0.39 -9.20
CA ALA A 134 -6.71 -0.74 -9.51
C ALA A 134 -6.81 -1.30 -10.93
N LEU A 135 -7.68 -2.30 -11.12
CA LEU A 135 -8.02 -2.86 -12.43
C LEU A 135 -9.48 -2.56 -12.78
N ARG A 136 -9.67 -1.82 -13.87
CA ARG A 136 -10.98 -1.67 -14.50
C ARG A 136 -11.17 -2.73 -15.57
N ILE A 137 -12.27 -3.47 -15.50
CA ILE A 137 -12.62 -4.54 -16.43
C ILE A 137 -13.94 -4.17 -17.11
N ASP A 138 -13.94 -4.17 -18.44
CA ASP A 138 -15.11 -3.94 -19.27
C ASP A 138 -15.24 -5.07 -20.31
N ASP A 139 -16.34 -5.82 -20.32
CA ASP A 139 -16.58 -6.88 -21.31
C ASP A 139 -17.45 -6.43 -22.49
N GLY A 140 -17.75 -5.13 -22.60
CA GLY A 140 -18.64 -4.50 -23.57
C GLY A 140 -20.10 -4.41 -23.13
N GLU A 141 -20.49 -5.09 -22.04
CA GLU A 141 -21.83 -5.03 -21.45
C GLU A 141 -21.82 -4.58 -20.00
N VAL A 142 -20.82 -5.02 -19.24
CA VAL A 142 -20.63 -4.74 -17.82
C VAL A 142 -19.25 -4.14 -17.59
N ARG A 143 -19.21 -3.09 -16.78
CA ARG A 143 -17.96 -2.48 -16.32
C ARG A 143 -17.83 -2.53 -14.81
N ILE A 144 -16.72 -3.09 -14.35
CA ILE A 144 -16.37 -3.14 -12.93
C ILE A 144 -15.03 -2.46 -12.67
N LEU A 145 -14.87 -1.97 -11.44
CA LEU A 145 -13.57 -1.55 -10.92
C LEU A 145 -13.22 -2.43 -9.72
N ASN A 146 -12.12 -3.17 -9.84
CA ASN A 146 -11.45 -3.76 -8.69
C ASN A 146 -10.39 -2.78 -8.18
N MET A 147 -10.71 -2.05 -7.11
CA MET A 147 -9.85 -1.00 -6.57
C MET A 147 -8.70 -1.55 -5.73
N ASN A 148 -8.80 -2.79 -5.24
CA ASN A 148 -7.85 -3.37 -4.27
C ASN A 148 -7.58 -2.39 -3.11
N ASP A 149 -6.30 -2.21 -2.77
CA ASP A 149 -5.79 -1.30 -1.75
C ASP A 149 -5.52 0.11 -2.28
N SER A 150 -5.56 0.26 -3.61
CA SER A 150 -5.21 1.50 -4.28
C SER A 150 -6.14 2.63 -3.89
N ARG A 151 -5.60 3.84 -3.94
CA ARG A 151 -6.31 5.09 -3.64
C ARG A 151 -6.27 6.00 -4.86
N PRO A 152 -7.05 5.69 -5.91
CA PRO A 152 -7.05 6.49 -7.12
C PRO A 152 -7.29 7.97 -6.84
N ILE A 153 -6.48 8.84 -7.45
CA ILE A 153 -6.58 10.29 -7.29
C ILE A 153 -7.27 10.99 -8.48
N ASP A 154 -7.47 10.28 -9.58
CA ASP A 154 -8.07 10.78 -10.83
C ASP A 154 -9.31 9.95 -11.18
N PRO A 155 -10.48 10.26 -10.58
CA PRO A 155 -11.73 9.54 -10.86
C PRO A 155 -12.20 9.75 -12.31
N ASP A 156 -11.91 10.90 -12.92
CA ASP A 156 -12.36 11.23 -14.27
C ASP A 156 -11.73 10.30 -15.31
N LYS A 157 -10.43 10.01 -15.19
CA LYS A 157 -9.77 9.02 -16.06
C LYS A 157 -10.31 7.61 -15.85
N LEU A 158 -10.59 7.21 -14.61
CA LEU A 158 -11.19 5.90 -14.32
C LEU A 158 -12.57 5.76 -14.98
N LEU A 159 -13.34 6.84 -14.99
CA LEU A 159 -14.70 6.91 -15.55
C LEU A 159 -14.73 7.31 -17.03
N ALA A 160 -13.58 7.49 -17.69
CA ALA A 160 -13.50 7.99 -19.07
C ALA A 160 -14.28 7.14 -20.09
N ASP A 161 -14.40 5.83 -19.85
CA ASP A 161 -15.15 4.92 -20.72
C ASP A 161 -16.65 4.82 -20.32
N GLY A 162 -17.06 5.48 -19.23
CA GLY A 162 -18.44 5.58 -18.73
C GLY A 162 -18.64 5.02 -17.30
N PRO A 163 -19.89 4.95 -16.81
CA PRO A 163 -20.19 4.58 -15.43
C PRO A 163 -19.80 3.13 -15.09
N LEU A 164 -19.66 2.85 -13.79
CA LEU A 164 -19.36 1.53 -13.24
C LEU A 164 -20.65 0.80 -12.84
N ASP A 165 -20.81 -0.44 -13.27
CA ASP A 165 -21.86 -1.33 -12.78
C ASP A 165 -21.51 -1.86 -11.38
N ALA A 166 -20.24 -2.14 -11.08
CA ALA A 166 -19.82 -2.55 -9.75
C ALA A 166 -18.45 -2.00 -9.33
N LEU A 167 -18.31 -1.72 -8.04
CA LEU A 167 -17.06 -1.33 -7.39
C LEU A 167 -16.72 -2.33 -6.28
N PHE A 168 -15.53 -2.91 -6.35
CA PHE A 168 -14.89 -3.66 -5.27
C PHE A 168 -13.86 -2.74 -4.63
N LEU A 169 -13.97 -2.46 -3.34
CA LEU A 169 -13.11 -1.50 -2.65
C LEU A 169 -12.70 -1.94 -1.25
N GLN A 170 -11.47 -1.59 -0.88
CA GLN A 170 -11.01 -1.64 0.51
C GLN A 170 -11.86 -0.74 1.40
N PHE A 171 -12.43 -1.34 2.45
CA PHE A 171 -13.22 -0.64 3.47
C PHE A 171 -12.66 -0.82 4.88
N SER A 172 -11.88 -1.87 5.08
CA SER A 172 -11.23 -2.21 6.35
C SER A 172 -9.77 -1.77 6.34
N GLY A 173 -9.18 -1.58 7.51
CA GLY A 173 -7.78 -1.21 7.60
C GLY A 173 -6.88 -2.40 7.33
N ALA A 174 -5.76 -2.19 6.64
CA ALA A 174 -4.64 -3.14 6.52
C ALA A 174 -3.39 -2.50 7.15
N ILE A 175 -3.40 -2.31 8.47
CA ILE A 175 -2.33 -1.58 9.18
C ILE A 175 -2.25 -1.99 10.66
N TRP A 176 -1.07 -1.89 11.26
CA TRP A 176 -0.82 -2.19 12.68
C TRP A 176 -1.25 -1.10 13.67
N TYR A 177 -1.46 0.14 13.20
CA TYR A 177 -1.77 1.29 14.06
C TYR A 177 -3.26 1.36 14.44
N PRO A 178 -3.62 1.56 15.73
CA PRO A 178 -2.75 1.82 16.88
C PRO A 178 -2.41 0.57 17.72
N MET A 179 -2.81 -0.62 17.30
CA MET A 179 -2.87 -1.81 18.16
C MET A 179 -1.52 -2.26 18.71
N VAL A 180 -0.45 -2.13 17.91
CA VAL A 180 0.92 -2.49 18.34
C VAL A 180 1.60 -1.42 19.19
N TYR A 181 1.01 -0.22 19.29
CA TYR A 181 1.63 0.88 20.02
C TYR A 181 1.30 0.82 21.50
N GLU A 182 2.32 1.05 22.32
CA GLU A 182 2.15 1.15 23.77
C GLU A 182 1.56 2.50 24.15
N TYR A 183 0.24 2.57 24.10
CA TYR A 183 -0.56 3.68 24.59
C TYR A 183 -1.34 3.28 25.84
N PRO A 184 -1.66 4.23 26.73
CA PRO A 184 -2.69 4.00 27.76
C PRO A 184 -3.98 3.49 27.11
N ASP A 185 -4.69 2.56 27.75
CA ASP A 185 -5.86 1.87 27.16
C ASP A 185 -6.88 2.84 26.56
N LYS A 186 -7.22 3.91 27.28
CA LYS A 186 -8.15 4.95 26.82
C LYS A 186 -7.67 5.68 25.57
N ALA A 187 -6.37 5.92 25.43
CA ALA A 187 -5.81 6.53 24.24
C ALA A 187 -5.86 5.56 23.05
N ARG A 188 -5.55 4.27 23.26
CA ARG A 188 -5.69 3.22 22.23
C ARG A 188 -7.14 3.13 21.73
N GLU A 189 -8.12 3.16 22.63
CA GLU A 189 -9.55 3.14 22.28
C GLU A 189 -9.94 4.32 21.39
N VAL A 190 -9.57 5.54 21.80
CA VAL A 190 -9.90 6.77 21.06
C VAL A 190 -9.22 6.79 19.68
N LEU A 191 -7.95 6.41 19.61
CA LEU A 191 -7.19 6.36 18.36
C LEU A 191 -7.73 5.30 17.41
N GLY A 192 -8.09 4.13 17.94
CA GLY A 192 -8.70 3.03 17.20
C GLY A 192 -10.05 3.43 16.62
N HIS A 193 -10.91 4.03 17.45
CA HIS A 193 -12.21 4.54 16.99
C HIS A 193 -12.07 5.60 15.91
N LYS A 194 -11.17 6.57 16.10
CA LYS A 194 -10.88 7.60 15.08
C LYS A 194 -10.43 6.97 13.76
N LYS A 195 -9.59 5.94 13.81
CA LYS A 195 -9.09 5.22 12.64
C LYS A 195 -10.21 4.45 11.92
N ARG A 196 -11.03 3.69 12.67
CA ARG A 196 -12.22 2.96 12.16
C ARG A 196 -13.19 3.90 11.44
N VAL A 197 -13.52 5.03 12.05
CA VAL A 197 -14.40 6.03 11.42
C VAL A 197 -13.77 6.62 10.16
N ALA A 198 -12.48 6.98 10.22
CA ALA A 198 -11.79 7.61 9.09
C ALA A 198 -11.67 6.70 7.86
N GLN A 199 -11.40 5.40 8.05
CA GLN A 199 -11.30 4.45 6.92
C GLN A 199 -12.67 4.17 6.29
N GLN A 200 -13.74 4.00 7.08
CA GLN A 200 -15.10 3.82 6.55
C GLN A 200 -15.55 5.07 5.78
N ALA A 201 -15.29 6.25 6.34
CA ALA A 201 -15.59 7.51 5.67
C ALA A 201 -14.78 7.68 4.37
N ARG A 202 -13.51 7.26 4.34
CA ARG A 202 -12.70 7.28 3.12
C ARG A 202 -13.27 6.35 2.04
N ALA A 203 -13.60 5.11 2.40
CA ALA A 203 -14.21 4.16 1.46
C ALA A 203 -15.54 4.69 0.92
N PHE A 204 -16.37 5.32 1.76
CA PHE A 204 -17.62 5.95 1.33
C PHE A 204 -17.40 7.12 0.37
N ARG A 205 -16.38 7.95 0.59
CA ARG A 205 -16.05 9.03 -0.38
C ARG A 205 -15.72 8.48 -1.76
N TYR A 206 -15.04 7.34 -1.86
CA TYR A 206 -14.80 6.69 -3.16
C TYR A 206 -16.10 6.22 -3.82
N ILE A 207 -17.06 5.72 -3.04
CA ILE A 207 -18.39 5.38 -3.55
C ILE A 207 -19.10 6.64 -4.09
N GLU A 208 -19.02 7.76 -3.39
CA GLU A 208 -19.60 9.04 -3.84
C GLU A 208 -18.92 9.57 -5.11
N MET A 209 -17.58 9.49 -5.17
CA MET A 209 -16.81 10.00 -6.31
C MET A 209 -16.99 9.16 -7.58
N LEU A 210 -17.06 7.83 -7.43
CA LEU A 210 -17.14 6.91 -8.56
C LEU A 210 -18.57 6.55 -8.97
N ASP A 211 -19.56 6.85 -8.11
CA ASP A 211 -20.99 6.61 -8.26
C ASP A 211 -21.36 5.24 -8.91
N PRO A 212 -20.84 4.11 -8.39
CA PRO A 212 -21.11 2.79 -8.97
C PRO A 212 -22.55 2.35 -8.68
N ALA A 213 -23.15 1.55 -9.58
CA ALA A 213 -24.49 0.98 -9.35
C ALA A 213 -24.53 -0.02 -8.19
N PHE A 214 -23.47 -0.83 -8.02
CA PHE A 214 -23.32 -1.77 -6.92
C PHE A 214 -21.96 -1.64 -6.24
N VAL A 215 -21.91 -1.94 -4.95
CA VAL A 215 -20.70 -1.86 -4.12
C VAL A 215 -20.49 -3.18 -3.40
N VAL A 216 -19.30 -3.76 -3.53
CA VAL A 216 -18.87 -4.97 -2.82
C VAL A 216 -17.72 -4.60 -1.88
N PRO A 217 -17.88 -4.75 -0.55
CA PRO A 217 -16.76 -4.62 0.37
C PRO A 217 -15.71 -5.72 0.09
N SER A 218 -14.47 -5.32 -0.22
CA SER A 218 -13.35 -6.23 -0.51
C SER A 218 -12.06 -5.76 0.18
N ALA A 219 -10.96 -6.48 -0.04
CA ALA A 219 -9.62 -6.14 0.43
C ALA A 219 -9.57 -5.85 1.94
N GLY A 220 -10.22 -6.72 2.72
CA GLY A 220 -10.21 -6.68 4.17
C GLY A 220 -11.55 -7.08 4.83
N PRO A 221 -11.56 -7.21 6.16
CA PRO A 221 -10.36 -7.42 6.97
C PRO A 221 -9.79 -8.84 6.78
N PRO A 222 -8.50 -9.07 7.05
CA PRO A 222 -7.99 -10.42 7.35
C PRO A 222 -8.55 -10.90 8.70
N CYS A 223 -8.30 -12.16 9.06
CA CYS A 223 -8.44 -12.62 10.45
C CYS A 223 -7.11 -13.09 11.04
N PHE A 224 -7.04 -13.05 12.38
CA PHE A 224 -5.88 -13.42 13.17
C PHE A 224 -6.16 -14.72 13.90
N LEU A 225 -5.50 -15.81 13.50
CA LEU A 225 -5.74 -17.13 14.10
C LEU A 225 -4.66 -17.56 15.09
N ASP A 226 -3.48 -16.95 15.07
CA ASP A 226 -2.48 -17.20 16.10
C ASP A 226 -3.03 -16.75 17.48
N PRO A 227 -2.94 -17.59 18.54
CA PRO A 227 -3.37 -17.22 19.88
C PRO A 227 -2.81 -15.89 20.39
N ASP A 228 -1.58 -15.54 20.01
CA ASP A 228 -0.91 -14.30 20.46
C ASP A 228 -1.49 -13.04 19.79
N LEU A 229 -2.26 -13.19 18.71
CA LEU A 229 -2.82 -12.10 17.91
C LEU A 229 -4.36 -12.13 17.84
N PHE A 230 -5.00 -13.15 18.42
CA PHE A 230 -6.43 -13.40 18.27
C PHE A 230 -7.31 -12.22 18.75
N GLU A 231 -6.82 -11.43 19.70
CA GLU A 231 -7.50 -10.24 20.21
C GLU A 231 -7.67 -9.11 19.18
N HIS A 232 -6.92 -9.14 18.08
CA HIS A 232 -7.02 -8.15 17.01
C HIS A 232 -8.26 -8.34 16.14
N ASN A 233 -8.92 -9.51 16.18
CA ASN A 233 -10.18 -9.69 15.48
C ASN A 233 -11.29 -8.82 16.10
N ASP A 234 -12.04 -8.10 15.27
CA ASP A 234 -13.28 -7.44 15.70
C ASP A 234 -14.35 -8.52 15.92
N LEU A 235 -14.58 -8.93 17.18
CA LEU A 235 -15.46 -10.06 17.49
C LEU A 235 -16.91 -9.62 17.72
N ARG A 236 -17.12 -8.38 18.18
CA ARG A 236 -18.42 -7.89 18.66
C ARG A 236 -18.77 -6.50 18.13
N GLY A 237 -18.06 -6.01 17.11
CA GLY A 237 -18.24 -4.65 16.61
C GLY A 237 -17.61 -3.62 17.55
N GLU A 238 -16.49 -3.96 18.19
CA GLU A 238 -15.83 -3.08 19.15
C GLU A 238 -15.47 -1.74 18.50
N PRO A 239 -15.95 -0.59 19.02
CA PRO A 239 -15.76 0.71 18.36
C PRO A 239 -14.31 1.11 18.13
N TRP A 240 -13.39 0.57 18.94
CA TRP A 240 -11.95 0.83 18.85
C TRP A 240 -11.21 -0.09 17.89
N ASN A 241 -11.82 -1.21 17.46
CA ASN A 241 -11.16 -2.13 16.56
C ASN A 241 -11.18 -1.55 15.13
N ILE A 242 -10.03 -1.59 14.45
CA ILE A 242 -9.86 -0.99 13.12
C ILE A 242 -10.13 -1.98 11.98
N PHE A 243 -10.58 -3.18 12.29
CA PHE A 243 -10.90 -4.24 11.33
C PHE A 243 -12.41 -4.55 11.29
N PRO A 244 -13.29 -3.56 10.99
CA PRO A 244 -14.69 -3.85 10.76
C PRO A 244 -14.82 -4.85 9.61
N ASP A 245 -15.83 -5.71 9.68
CA ASP A 245 -16.14 -6.69 8.64
C ASP A 245 -17.16 -6.16 7.62
N GLN A 246 -17.42 -6.99 6.61
CA GLN A 246 -18.24 -6.64 5.46
C GLN A 246 -19.67 -6.23 5.88
N PRO A 247 -20.40 -6.97 6.75
CA PRO A 247 -21.73 -6.54 7.22
C PRO A 247 -21.68 -5.18 7.92
N THR A 248 -20.69 -4.94 8.78
CA THR A 248 -20.53 -3.65 9.47
C THR A 248 -20.42 -2.48 8.48
N PHE A 249 -19.69 -2.65 7.38
CA PHE A 249 -19.58 -1.61 6.37
C PHE A 249 -20.83 -1.50 5.49
N LEU A 250 -21.52 -2.60 5.22
CA LEU A 250 -22.80 -2.58 4.51
C LEU A 250 -23.89 -1.84 5.29
N ASP A 251 -23.91 -1.97 6.63
CA ASP A 251 -24.78 -1.17 7.48
C ASP A 251 -24.40 0.31 7.42
N TYR A 252 -23.10 0.64 7.48
CA TYR A 252 -22.59 2.01 7.37
C TYR A 252 -23.04 2.73 6.09
N ILE A 253 -23.01 2.04 4.94
CA ILE A 253 -23.48 2.62 3.67
C ILE A 253 -25.01 2.75 3.61
N ALA A 254 -25.74 1.79 4.18
CA ALA A 254 -27.20 1.77 4.19
C ALA A 254 -27.76 2.93 5.05
N GLU A 255 -27.16 3.20 6.19
CA GLU A 255 -27.50 4.34 7.07
C GLU A 255 -27.39 5.70 6.35
N ARG A 256 -26.54 5.79 5.32
CA ARG A 256 -26.34 7.00 4.50
C ARG A 256 -27.24 7.05 3.28
N SER A 257 -28.29 6.21 3.25
CA SER A 257 -29.25 6.11 2.14
C SER A 257 -28.63 5.75 0.79
N ARG A 258 -27.46 5.10 0.79
CA ARG A 258 -26.84 4.55 -0.43
C ARG A 258 -27.20 3.07 -0.56
N GLY A 259 -28.04 2.75 -1.54
CA GLY A 259 -28.37 1.38 -1.92
C GLY A 259 -27.25 0.71 -2.72
N GLY A 260 -27.46 -0.56 -3.09
CA GLY A 260 -26.55 -1.26 -4.00
C GLY A 260 -25.38 -2.01 -3.33
N GLY A 261 -25.28 -1.97 -2.00
CA GLY A 261 -24.37 -2.83 -1.25
C GLY A 261 -24.64 -4.32 -1.50
N ARG A 262 -23.57 -5.09 -1.70
CA ARG A 262 -23.62 -6.54 -1.93
C ARG A 262 -22.59 -7.22 -1.04
N LEU A 263 -23.07 -8.11 -0.19
CA LEU A 263 -22.19 -9.03 0.53
C LEU A 263 -21.72 -10.10 -0.46
N MET A 264 -20.42 -10.42 -0.43
CA MET A 264 -19.88 -11.61 -1.06
C MET A 264 -18.98 -12.32 -0.04
N LEU A 265 -19.19 -13.62 0.11
CA LEU A 265 -18.34 -14.52 0.89
C LEU A 265 -17.36 -15.21 -0.05
N PRO A 266 -16.19 -15.69 0.41
CA PRO A 266 -15.38 -16.61 -0.37
C PRO A 266 -16.22 -17.75 -0.96
N GLY A 267 -16.09 -17.98 -2.27
CA GLY A 267 -16.88 -18.92 -3.05
C GLY A 267 -18.26 -18.39 -3.52
N SER A 268 -18.63 -17.16 -3.15
CA SER A 268 -19.86 -16.55 -3.68
C SER A 268 -19.71 -16.23 -5.15
N VAL A 269 -20.77 -16.51 -5.91
CA VAL A 269 -20.83 -16.25 -7.35
C VAL A 269 -21.82 -15.13 -7.60
N ALA A 270 -21.35 -14.06 -8.26
CA ALA A 270 -22.19 -12.97 -8.73
C ALA A 270 -22.41 -13.06 -10.24
N GLU A 271 -23.68 -12.99 -10.64
CA GLU A 271 -24.07 -12.77 -12.03
C GLU A 271 -24.40 -11.28 -12.20
N VAL A 272 -23.53 -10.57 -12.95
CA VAL A 272 -23.60 -9.11 -13.13
C VAL A 272 -24.05 -8.80 -14.54
N ALA A 273 -25.04 -7.92 -14.64
CA ALA A 273 -25.54 -7.29 -15.85
C ALA A 273 -25.89 -5.82 -15.54
N ARG A 274 -26.09 -5.00 -16.56
CA ARG A 274 -26.45 -3.59 -16.36
C ARG A 274 -27.71 -3.45 -15.47
N GLY A 275 -27.55 -2.81 -14.31
CA GLY A 275 -28.61 -2.62 -13.32
C GLY A 275 -29.02 -3.88 -12.52
N ARG A 276 -28.29 -4.99 -12.65
CA ARG A 276 -28.56 -6.26 -11.94
C ARG A 276 -27.28 -6.88 -11.39
N PHE A 277 -27.29 -7.18 -10.10
CA PHE A 277 -26.21 -7.89 -9.40
C PHE A 277 -26.81 -8.92 -8.46
N GLU A 278 -26.82 -10.17 -8.89
CA GLU A 278 -27.38 -11.30 -8.14
C GLU A 278 -26.26 -12.18 -7.58
N VAL A 279 -26.33 -12.48 -6.29
CA VAL A 279 -25.30 -13.24 -5.58
C VAL A 279 -25.87 -14.57 -5.12
N THR A 280 -25.14 -15.65 -5.41
CA THR A 280 -25.36 -16.97 -4.82
C THR A 280 -24.22 -17.27 -3.85
N HIS A 281 -24.55 -17.52 -2.58
CA HIS A 281 -23.57 -17.85 -1.56
C HIS A 281 -23.37 -19.36 -1.44
N PRO A 282 -22.14 -19.83 -1.16
CA PRO A 282 -21.88 -21.26 -0.92
C PRO A 282 -22.36 -21.73 0.46
N THR A 283 -22.54 -20.79 1.40
CA THR A 283 -23.07 -21.03 2.74
C THR A 283 -23.95 -19.86 3.16
N ASP A 284 -24.78 -20.05 4.17
CA ASP A 284 -25.54 -18.97 4.79
C ASP A 284 -24.58 -17.97 5.49
N PRO A 285 -24.59 -16.67 5.15
CA PRO A 285 -23.80 -15.66 5.84
C PRO A 285 -24.02 -15.62 7.36
N GLY A 286 -25.23 -15.98 7.83
CA GLY A 286 -25.55 -16.07 9.26
C GLY A 286 -24.67 -17.06 10.03
N SER A 287 -24.18 -18.12 9.37
CA SER A 287 -23.26 -19.10 9.97
C SER A 287 -21.87 -18.55 10.29
N ILE A 288 -21.50 -17.41 9.69
CA ILE A 288 -20.20 -16.76 9.88
C ILE A 288 -20.36 -15.55 10.80
N PHE A 289 -21.28 -14.65 10.47
CA PHE A 289 -21.41 -13.37 11.16
C PHE A 289 -22.35 -13.42 12.37
N GLY A 290 -23.23 -14.42 12.47
CA GLY A 290 -24.15 -14.56 13.61
C GLY A 290 -23.46 -14.89 14.93
N ASP A 291 -22.39 -15.69 14.89
CA ASP A 291 -21.47 -15.91 16.00
C ASP A 291 -20.03 -15.96 15.48
N LYS A 292 -19.50 -14.78 15.14
CA LYS A 292 -18.15 -14.61 14.60
C LYS A 292 -17.07 -15.18 15.52
N SER A 293 -17.28 -15.11 16.84
CA SER A 293 -16.34 -15.67 17.83
C SER A 293 -16.28 -17.19 17.71
N ALA A 294 -17.42 -17.89 17.70
CA ALA A 294 -17.45 -19.33 17.51
C ALA A 294 -16.86 -19.75 16.15
N TYR A 295 -17.20 -19.01 15.09
CA TYR A 295 -16.66 -19.24 13.75
C TYR A 295 -15.12 -19.16 13.73
N LEU A 296 -14.55 -18.07 14.24
CA LEU A 296 -13.09 -17.86 14.25
C LEU A 296 -12.37 -18.84 15.16
N ARG A 297 -12.96 -19.26 16.29
CA ARG A 297 -12.40 -20.34 17.13
C ARG A 297 -12.40 -21.68 16.42
N GLY A 298 -13.48 -22.01 15.71
CA GLY A 298 -13.53 -23.20 14.85
C GLY A 298 -12.50 -23.15 13.74
N TYR A 299 -12.29 -21.97 13.13
CA TYR A 299 -11.28 -21.79 12.09
C TYR A 299 -9.85 -21.91 12.63
N GLN A 300 -9.56 -21.27 13.77
CA GLN A 300 -8.30 -21.40 14.51
C GLN A 300 -8.00 -22.87 14.81
N ALA A 301 -8.98 -23.66 15.25
CA ALA A 301 -8.81 -25.08 15.51
C ALA A 301 -8.44 -25.88 14.25
N ARG A 302 -9.07 -25.61 13.10
CA ARG A 302 -8.72 -26.26 11.81
C ARG A 302 -7.32 -25.89 11.32
N LYS A 303 -6.81 -24.70 11.67
CA LYS A 303 -5.50 -24.20 11.26
C LYS A 303 -4.41 -24.39 12.33
N ALA A 304 -4.68 -25.12 13.42
CA ALA A 304 -3.73 -25.29 14.53
C ALA A 304 -2.36 -25.81 14.08
N ASP A 305 -2.33 -26.87 13.25
CA ASP A 305 -1.08 -27.43 12.74
C ASP A 305 -0.35 -26.47 11.79
N VAL A 306 -1.11 -25.69 11.01
CA VAL A 306 -0.55 -24.65 10.13
C VAL A 306 0.09 -23.54 10.96
N ILE A 307 -0.56 -23.07 12.03
CA ILE A 307 -0.02 -22.05 12.94
C ILE A 307 1.30 -22.54 13.56
N VAL A 308 1.35 -23.79 14.02
CA VAL A 308 2.58 -24.38 14.57
C VAL A 308 3.69 -24.45 13.52
N ALA A 309 3.37 -24.87 12.30
CA ALA A 309 4.32 -24.95 11.19
C ALA A 309 4.85 -23.56 10.80
N GLU A 310 3.97 -22.56 10.68
CA GLU A 310 4.38 -21.18 10.39
C GLU A 310 5.31 -20.66 11.50
N ARG A 311 5.00 -20.85 12.79
CA ARG A 311 5.89 -20.45 13.89
C ARG A 311 7.26 -21.13 13.85
N ALA A 312 7.32 -22.39 13.42
CA ALA A 312 8.58 -23.11 13.29
C ALA A 312 9.40 -22.62 12.07
N ALA A 313 8.76 -22.13 11.01
CA ALA A 313 9.41 -21.77 9.76
C ALA A 313 10.33 -20.53 9.86
N TRP A 314 10.03 -19.62 10.79
CA TRP A 314 10.88 -18.44 11.07
C TRP A 314 11.77 -18.62 12.31
N GLN A 315 11.86 -19.83 12.85
CA GLN A 315 12.88 -20.18 13.85
C GLN A 315 14.12 -20.70 13.13
N GLY A 316 15.28 -20.13 13.45
CA GLY A 316 16.50 -20.41 12.73
C GLY A 316 17.77 -20.22 13.56
N PRO A 317 18.94 -20.40 12.94
CA PRO A 317 20.21 -20.12 13.59
C PRO A 317 20.31 -18.64 13.96
N ARG A 318 20.98 -18.35 15.08
CA ARG A 318 21.31 -16.97 15.46
C ARG A 318 22.38 -16.43 14.53
N VAL A 319 22.22 -15.18 14.11
CA VAL A 319 23.25 -14.41 13.39
C VAL A 319 23.82 -13.31 14.28
N ASP A 320 25.01 -12.79 13.98
CA ASP A 320 25.51 -11.56 14.61
C ASP A 320 24.75 -10.37 14.01
N LEU A 321 23.55 -10.10 14.54
CA LEU A 321 22.64 -9.11 13.97
C LEU A 321 23.29 -7.75 13.78
N LEU A 322 24.10 -7.29 14.74
CA LEU A 322 24.75 -6.00 14.61
C LEU A 322 25.73 -6.01 13.43
N ALA A 323 26.57 -7.03 13.31
CA ALA A 323 27.53 -7.11 12.22
C ALA A 323 26.84 -7.22 10.86
N GLU A 324 25.82 -8.07 10.74
CA GLU A 324 25.06 -8.27 9.50
C GLU A 324 24.29 -7.00 9.10
N LEU A 325 23.56 -6.38 10.04
CA LEU A 325 22.81 -5.15 9.78
C LEU A 325 23.74 -3.98 9.45
N LYS A 326 24.91 -3.87 10.09
CA LYS A 326 25.91 -2.86 9.69
C LYS A 326 26.40 -3.08 8.27
N ALA A 327 26.78 -4.31 7.94
CA ALA A 327 27.29 -4.64 6.62
C ALA A 327 26.25 -4.37 5.52
N TRP A 328 24.97 -4.59 5.82
CA TRP A 328 23.87 -4.38 4.88
C TRP A 328 23.37 -2.93 4.84
N TRP A 329 23.12 -2.29 5.99
CA TRP A 329 22.42 -1.00 6.07
C TRP A 329 23.34 0.21 6.13
N ASP A 330 24.58 0.13 6.62
CA ASP A 330 25.49 1.29 6.60
C ASP A 330 25.67 1.84 5.16
N PRO A 331 25.90 0.99 4.12
CA PRO A 331 25.98 1.47 2.74
C PRO A 331 24.68 2.07 2.19
N LEU A 332 23.52 1.63 2.70
CA LEU A 332 22.23 2.20 2.35
C LEU A 332 22.05 3.57 3.00
N LEU A 333 22.34 3.69 4.30
CA LEU A 333 22.27 4.95 5.05
C LEU A 333 23.18 6.02 4.46
N GLU A 334 24.38 5.65 4.00
CA GLU A 334 25.29 6.56 3.29
C GLU A 334 24.64 7.20 2.06
N GLN A 335 23.77 6.48 1.35
CA GLN A 335 23.09 6.91 0.12
C GLN A 335 21.69 7.51 0.35
N ALA A 336 21.12 7.34 1.55
CA ALA A 336 19.74 7.70 1.88
C ALA A 336 19.60 9.17 2.32
N ASP A 337 19.99 10.13 1.49
CA ASP A 337 20.02 11.55 1.86
C ASP A 337 18.68 12.11 2.36
N MET A 338 17.61 11.92 1.58
CA MET A 338 16.28 12.43 1.86
C MET A 338 15.61 11.68 3.00
N ILE A 339 15.74 10.36 3.02
CA ILE A 339 15.21 9.52 4.09
C ILE A 339 15.92 9.82 5.40
N CYS A 340 17.25 9.92 5.43
CA CYS A 340 17.99 10.27 6.64
C CYS A 340 17.61 11.67 7.15
N ALA A 341 17.50 12.66 6.27
CA ALA A 341 17.06 14.00 6.64
C ALA A 341 15.59 14.03 7.12
N GLY A 342 14.71 13.27 6.47
CA GLY A 342 13.29 13.17 6.81
C GLY A 342 13.03 12.44 8.13
N VAL A 343 13.85 11.43 8.47
CA VAL A 343 13.84 10.81 9.81
C VAL A 343 14.46 11.75 10.84
N GLY A 344 15.69 12.21 10.57
CA GLY A 344 16.43 13.20 11.37
C GLY A 344 16.76 12.80 12.80
N GLU A 345 16.59 11.52 13.13
CA GLU A 345 16.53 10.99 14.51
C GLU A 345 16.96 9.52 14.55
N GLN A 346 17.10 8.97 15.74
CA GLN A 346 17.44 7.55 15.95
C GLN A 346 16.20 6.66 16.01
N VAL A 347 16.35 5.43 15.48
CA VAL A 347 15.38 4.34 15.60
C VAL A 347 16.01 3.18 16.35
N LEU A 348 15.37 2.73 17.43
CA LEU A 348 15.76 1.54 18.18
C LEU A 348 15.01 0.31 17.68
N LEU A 349 15.76 -0.75 17.41
CA LEU A 349 15.31 -2.14 17.36
C LEU A 349 15.73 -2.83 18.67
N ASP A 350 14.78 -3.05 19.58
CA ASP A 350 14.97 -3.89 20.76
C ASP A 350 14.61 -5.33 20.39
N VAL A 351 15.63 -6.16 20.25
CA VAL A 351 15.54 -7.51 19.72
C VAL A 351 15.80 -8.52 20.84
N GLY A 352 14.80 -8.70 21.70
CA GLY A 352 14.90 -9.60 22.85
C GLY A 352 15.90 -9.11 23.91
N GLY A 353 15.99 -7.80 24.13
CA GLY A 353 16.91 -7.17 25.09
C GLY A 353 18.26 -6.74 24.49
N GLU A 354 18.55 -7.10 23.24
CA GLU A 354 19.66 -6.50 22.49
C GLU A 354 19.16 -5.23 21.79
N GLY A 355 19.70 -4.07 22.17
CA GLY A 355 19.37 -2.78 21.58
C GLY A 355 20.28 -2.44 20.40
N ILE A 356 19.72 -2.45 19.18
CA ILE A 356 20.39 -2.03 17.94
C ILE A 356 19.76 -0.71 17.50
N VAL A 357 20.57 0.31 17.25
CA VAL A 357 20.15 1.64 16.82
C VAL A 357 20.50 1.82 15.35
N VAL A 358 19.51 2.24 14.56
CA VAL A 358 19.70 2.84 13.24
C VAL A 358 19.76 4.34 13.46
N ASP A 359 20.96 4.92 13.37
CA ASP A 359 21.20 6.34 13.57
C ASP A 359 21.19 7.06 12.22
N PHE A 360 20.07 7.73 11.90
CA PHE A 360 19.94 8.47 10.65
C PHE A 360 20.70 9.80 10.66
N VAL A 361 21.21 10.25 11.80
CA VAL A 361 22.02 11.46 11.92
C VAL A 361 23.48 11.15 11.61
N SER A 362 24.05 10.12 12.24
CA SER A 362 25.42 9.67 11.94
C SER A 362 25.51 8.69 10.75
N ARG A 363 24.36 8.23 10.22
CA ARG A 363 24.24 7.30 9.10
C ARG A 363 24.94 5.96 9.35
N GLU A 364 24.71 5.40 10.52
CA GLU A 364 25.28 4.10 10.90
C GLU A 364 24.30 3.26 11.72
N VAL A 365 24.48 1.95 11.65
CA VAL A 365 23.90 1.00 12.60
C VAL A 365 24.89 0.77 13.75
N ARG A 366 24.44 0.85 14.99
CA ARG A 366 25.29 0.70 16.18
C ARG A 366 24.54 0.09 17.36
N ARG A 367 25.26 -0.22 18.44
CA ARG A 367 24.61 -0.59 19.71
C ARG A 367 23.98 0.63 20.37
N LEU A 368 22.88 0.41 21.08
CA LEU A 368 22.28 1.39 21.97
C LEU A 368 23.29 1.80 23.05
N ALA A 369 23.52 3.10 23.21
CA ALA A 369 24.38 3.61 24.27
C ALA A 369 23.63 3.67 25.61
N GLU A 370 24.37 3.61 26.72
CA GLU A 370 23.78 3.70 28.06
C GLU A 370 23.08 5.06 28.25
N GLY A 371 21.82 5.03 28.68
CA GLY A 371 21.00 6.23 28.91
C GLY A 371 20.44 6.88 27.63
N GLU A 372 20.73 6.32 26.45
CA GLU A 372 20.15 6.78 25.20
C GLU A 372 18.69 6.35 25.08
N GLU A 373 17.81 7.27 24.68
CA GLU A 373 16.40 6.96 24.42
C GLU A 373 16.00 7.42 23.01
N PRO A 374 16.18 6.56 21.98
CA PRO A 374 15.78 6.88 20.62
C PRO A 374 14.29 7.25 20.50
N ARG A 375 13.99 8.12 19.53
CA ARG A 375 12.65 8.70 19.35
C ARG A 375 11.62 7.66 18.95
N TYR A 376 12.01 6.72 18.08
CA TYR A 376 11.20 5.61 17.60
C TYR A 376 11.78 4.32 18.15
N GLN A 377 10.93 3.43 18.65
CA GLN A 377 11.36 2.18 19.28
C GLN A 377 10.45 1.04 18.83
N PHE A 378 11.04 -0.04 18.35
CA PHE A 378 10.36 -1.27 17.98
C PHE A 378 10.88 -2.41 18.86
N PHE A 379 9.96 -3.15 19.50
CA PHE A 379 10.27 -4.31 20.33
C PHE A 379 9.84 -5.56 19.58
N ILE A 380 10.81 -6.35 19.13
CA ILE A 380 10.61 -7.44 18.17
C ILE A 380 11.24 -8.72 18.71
N ALA A 381 10.59 -9.87 18.48
CA ALA A 381 11.16 -11.16 18.82
C ALA A 381 12.42 -11.45 17.97
N ARG A 382 13.47 -11.97 18.62
CA ARG A 382 14.76 -12.22 17.97
C ARG A 382 14.68 -13.15 16.76
N ASP A 383 13.85 -14.18 16.83
CA ASP A 383 13.67 -15.14 15.73
C ASP A 383 13.18 -14.45 14.43
N LEU A 384 12.28 -13.46 14.54
CA LEU A 384 11.77 -12.73 13.38
C LEU A 384 12.88 -11.92 12.70
N VAL A 385 13.68 -11.20 13.48
CA VAL A 385 14.77 -10.36 12.94
C VAL A 385 15.88 -11.23 12.35
N ASP A 386 16.25 -12.32 13.04
CA ASP A 386 17.21 -13.29 12.51
C ASP A 386 16.73 -13.88 11.17
N HIS A 387 15.44 -14.24 11.06
CA HIS A 387 14.87 -14.74 9.81
C HIS A 387 14.94 -13.71 8.68
N LEU A 388 14.52 -12.46 8.93
CA LEU A 388 14.55 -11.40 7.92
C LEU A 388 15.96 -11.11 7.40
N VAL A 389 16.95 -11.12 8.30
CA VAL A 389 18.37 -10.93 7.95
C VAL A 389 18.90 -12.15 7.19
N HIS A 390 18.57 -13.37 7.62
CA HIS A 390 19.02 -14.60 6.98
C HIS A 390 18.48 -14.75 5.55
N GLU A 391 17.19 -14.49 5.36
CA GLU A 391 16.53 -14.54 4.04
C GLU A 391 16.76 -13.26 3.22
N HIS A 392 17.45 -12.26 3.80
CA HIS A 392 17.75 -10.97 3.18
C HIS A 392 16.49 -10.26 2.64
N VAL A 393 15.41 -10.29 3.43
CA VAL A 393 14.10 -9.69 3.08
C VAL A 393 14.22 -8.17 3.05
N ASP A 394 14.07 -7.57 1.88
CA ASP A 394 14.35 -6.15 1.66
C ASP A 394 13.15 -5.20 1.85
N ASP A 395 11.96 -5.74 2.19
CA ASP A 395 10.78 -4.99 2.64
C ASP A 395 10.26 -5.54 3.98
N TRP A 396 10.70 -4.91 5.06
CA TRP A 396 10.24 -5.25 6.41
C TRP A 396 8.85 -4.66 6.71
N VAL A 397 8.36 -3.69 5.93
CA VAL A 397 6.97 -3.24 6.05
C VAL A 397 6.02 -4.35 5.63
N ASN A 398 6.29 -4.94 4.47
CA ASN A 398 5.52 -6.05 3.93
C ASN A 398 5.57 -7.27 4.87
N GLU A 399 6.76 -7.71 5.31
CA GLU A 399 6.86 -8.97 6.06
C GLU A 399 6.68 -8.79 7.58
N LEU A 400 7.38 -7.85 8.20
CA LEU A 400 7.42 -7.70 9.66
C LEU A 400 6.33 -6.78 10.20
N PHE A 401 6.16 -5.57 9.68
CA PHE A 401 5.23 -4.62 10.29
C PHE A 401 3.77 -5.00 10.05
N LEU A 402 3.41 -5.53 8.87
CA LEU A 402 2.09 -6.10 8.66
C LEU A 402 1.82 -7.35 9.51
N SER A 403 2.88 -8.06 9.97
CA SER A 403 2.69 -9.22 10.85
C SER A 403 2.05 -8.89 12.20
N MET A 404 2.14 -7.62 12.61
CA MET A 404 1.76 -7.16 13.94
C MET A 404 2.47 -7.88 15.11
N ARG A 405 3.52 -8.68 14.84
CA ARG A 405 4.31 -9.40 15.86
C ARG A 405 5.41 -8.54 16.49
N PHE A 406 5.07 -7.28 16.78
CA PHE A 406 5.97 -6.33 17.42
C PHE A 406 5.19 -5.36 18.29
N ARG A 407 5.89 -4.68 19.20
CA ARG A 407 5.36 -3.50 19.90
C ARG A 407 6.13 -2.25 19.48
N ALA A 408 5.50 -1.09 19.59
CA ALA A 408 6.11 0.17 19.21
C ALA A 408 5.91 1.27 20.27
N ARG A 409 6.93 2.11 20.43
CA ARG A 409 6.84 3.41 21.11
C ARG A 409 7.35 4.50 20.18
N ARG A 410 6.78 5.69 20.29
CA ARG A 410 7.31 6.89 19.63
C ARG A 410 7.00 8.16 20.40
N ARG A 411 7.92 9.12 20.37
CA ARG A 411 7.66 10.49 20.85
C ARG A 411 7.32 11.41 19.67
N GLY A 412 6.11 12.00 19.68
CA GLY A 412 5.68 12.98 18.67
C GLY A 412 4.80 12.38 17.57
N ALA A 413 4.85 12.97 16.37
CA ALA A 413 4.02 12.61 15.22
C ALA A 413 4.52 11.36 14.48
N TYR A 414 3.67 10.80 13.63
CA TYR A 414 4.05 9.71 12.73
C TYR A 414 5.05 10.27 11.71
N ASN A 415 6.01 9.45 11.28
CA ASN A 415 7.02 9.84 10.30
C ASN A 415 7.10 8.74 9.24
N GLU A 416 6.67 9.07 8.02
CA GLU A 416 6.66 8.16 6.89
C GLU A 416 8.06 7.69 6.48
N TYR A 417 9.10 8.54 6.62
CA TYR A 417 10.45 8.21 6.19
C TYR A 417 11.04 7.03 6.97
N VAL A 418 10.65 6.85 8.24
CA VAL A 418 11.04 5.67 9.03
C VAL A 418 10.56 4.40 8.34
N TYR A 419 9.30 4.37 7.92
CA TYR A 419 8.72 3.20 7.27
C TYR A 419 9.21 3.03 5.83
N THR A 420 9.49 4.13 5.12
CA THR A 420 10.08 4.05 3.79
C THR A 420 11.48 3.44 3.84
N PHE A 421 12.30 3.75 4.84
CA PHE A 421 13.58 3.07 5.03
C PHE A 421 13.41 1.56 5.16
N PHE A 422 12.52 1.10 6.04
CA PHE A 422 12.25 -0.33 6.23
C PHE A 422 11.57 -1.02 5.04
N LYS A 423 10.98 -0.27 4.11
CA LYS A 423 10.47 -0.77 2.83
C LYS A 423 11.58 -0.86 1.75
N CYS A 424 12.63 -0.05 1.90
CA CYS A 424 13.65 0.17 0.88
C CYS A 424 15.03 -0.34 1.33
N LEU A 425 15.12 -1.59 1.79
CA LEU A 425 16.38 -2.18 2.26
C LEU A 425 17.21 -2.82 1.11
N SER A 426 16.98 -2.37 -0.12
CA SER A 426 17.81 -2.68 -1.28
C SER A 426 18.21 -1.40 -2.00
N VAL A 427 19.34 -1.42 -2.71
CA VAL A 427 19.87 -0.24 -3.41
C VAL A 427 18.88 0.29 -4.44
N GLU A 428 18.23 -0.60 -5.18
CA GLU A 428 17.25 -0.25 -6.22
C GLU A 428 16.03 0.48 -5.63
N ARG A 429 15.40 -0.09 -4.60
CA ARG A 429 14.27 0.53 -3.90
C ARG A 429 14.64 1.85 -3.25
N LEU A 430 15.81 1.89 -2.59
CA LEU A 430 16.28 3.10 -1.93
C LEU A 430 16.50 4.22 -2.94
N GLN A 431 17.17 3.94 -4.06
CA GLN A 431 17.40 4.93 -5.11
C GLN A 431 16.09 5.44 -5.71
N TYR A 432 15.10 4.56 -5.89
CA TYR A 432 13.78 4.98 -6.33
C TYR A 432 13.12 5.91 -5.31
N ALA A 433 13.08 5.54 -4.03
CA ALA A 433 12.47 6.35 -2.98
C ALA A 433 13.18 7.69 -2.78
N GLU A 434 14.52 7.70 -2.81
CA GLU A 434 15.34 8.91 -2.76
C GLU A 434 15.06 9.83 -3.96
N GLY A 435 14.96 9.27 -5.17
CA GLY A 435 14.56 10.00 -6.37
C GLY A 435 13.15 10.59 -6.23
N PHE A 436 12.19 9.78 -5.82
CA PHE A 436 10.81 10.24 -5.60
C PHE A 436 10.74 11.38 -4.57
N TYR A 437 11.42 11.27 -3.42
CA TYR A 437 11.43 12.34 -2.43
C TYR A 437 12.21 13.57 -2.89
N ALA A 438 13.29 13.38 -3.65
CA ALA A 438 14.02 14.47 -4.28
C ALA A 438 13.13 15.28 -5.25
N GLU A 439 12.22 14.60 -5.94
CA GLU A 439 11.34 15.17 -6.95
C GLU A 439 10.07 15.81 -6.39
N ASN A 440 9.54 15.24 -5.31
CA ASN A 440 8.34 15.72 -4.63
C ASN A 440 8.66 16.66 -3.46
N GLY A 441 9.94 16.81 -3.12
CA GLY A 441 10.41 17.80 -2.16
C GLY A 441 10.36 19.22 -2.75
N PRO A 442 9.96 20.24 -1.98
CA PRO A 442 9.93 21.63 -2.46
C PRO A 442 11.31 22.24 -2.80
N SER A 443 12.40 21.50 -2.67
CA SER A 443 13.77 21.99 -2.89
C SER A 443 14.78 20.85 -2.96
N GLN A 444 15.19 20.44 -4.16
CA GLN A 444 16.51 19.82 -4.32
C GLN A 444 17.36 20.67 -5.25
N GLY A 445 18.17 21.52 -4.63
CA GLY A 445 19.40 22.10 -5.16
C GLY A 445 19.36 22.54 -6.62
N THR A 446 19.41 23.86 -6.81
CA THR A 446 19.77 24.41 -8.11
C THR A 446 21.27 24.31 -8.33
N PHE A 447 21.67 24.19 -9.58
CA PHE A 447 23.04 24.44 -10.00
C PHE A 447 23.05 25.50 -11.08
N GLU A 448 24.18 26.19 -11.24
CA GLU A 448 24.32 27.17 -12.29
C GLU A 448 24.66 26.50 -13.62
N LEU A 449 23.85 26.77 -14.63
CA LEU A 449 24.01 26.29 -15.99
C LEU A 449 23.63 27.43 -16.95
N ALA A 450 24.57 27.82 -17.82
CA ALA A 450 24.36 28.84 -18.86
C ALA A 450 23.74 30.16 -18.35
N GLY A 451 24.12 30.62 -17.15
CA GLY A 451 23.59 31.85 -16.55
C GLY A 451 22.24 31.70 -15.84
N TYR A 452 21.75 30.47 -15.68
CA TYR A 452 20.54 30.16 -14.93
C TYR A 452 20.84 29.26 -13.73
N GLN A 453 20.13 29.45 -12.62
CA GLN A 453 19.95 28.42 -11.62
C GLN A 453 18.86 27.45 -12.07
N VAL A 454 19.25 26.21 -12.33
CA VAL A 454 18.40 25.14 -12.87
C VAL A 454 18.28 24.01 -11.86
N GLN A 455 17.10 23.39 -11.73
CA GLN A 455 16.97 22.18 -10.90
C GLN A 455 17.91 21.08 -11.38
N ARG A 456 18.51 20.35 -10.45
CA ARG A 456 19.52 19.34 -10.77
C ARG A 456 18.98 18.09 -11.49
N ARG A 457 17.70 17.76 -11.34
CA ARG A 457 17.10 16.53 -11.88
C ARG A 457 16.14 16.81 -13.04
N CYS A 458 16.27 16.06 -14.12
CA CYS A 458 15.46 16.15 -15.34
C CYS A 458 13.96 15.84 -15.07
N PRO A 459 12.99 16.71 -15.38
CA PRO A 459 11.56 16.48 -15.07
C PRO A 459 10.92 15.19 -15.62
N HIS A 460 11.45 14.62 -16.71
CA HIS A 460 10.95 13.40 -17.36
C HIS A 460 11.35 12.10 -16.64
N MET A 461 12.64 11.75 -16.71
CA MET A 461 13.20 10.50 -16.16
C MET A 461 14.50 10.77 -15.36
N LYS A 462 14.58 11.96 -14.75
CA LYS A 462 15.37 12.20 -13.53
C LYS A 462 16.90 12.06 -13.66
N ALA A 463 17.39 12.04 -14.90
CA ALA A 463 18.81 12.18 -15.23
C ALA A 463 19.44 13.38 -14.48
N ASP A 464 20.68 13.21 -14.00
CA ASP A 464 21.45 14.28 -13.36
C ASP A 464 21.85 15.34 -14.40
N LEU A 465 21.17 16.48 -14.41
CA LEU A 465 21.41 17.56 -15.36
C LEU A 465 22.78 18.22 -15.14
N THR A 466 23.41 18.07 -13.97
CA THR A 466 24.81 18.53 -13.79
C THR A 466 25.80 17.76 -14.67
N ARG A 467 25.41 16.58 -15.17
CA ARG A 467 26.26 15.69 -15.97
C ARG A 467 25.76 15.51 -17.40
N PHE A 468 24.45 15.55 -17.59
CA PHE A 468 23.80 15.16 -18.83
C PHE A 468 22.98 16.28 -19.48
N ALA A 469 23.06 17.51 -18.98
CA ALA A 469 22.46 18.66 -19.65
C ALA A 469 23.43 19.28 -20.65
N GLU A 470 22.92 19.59 -21.84
CA GLU A 470 23.58 20.45 -22.82
C GLU A 470 22.66 21.64 -23.12
N VAL A 471 23.25 22.81 -23.37
CA VAL A 471 22.49 24.04 -23.66
C VAL A 471 22.92 24.58 -25.01
N ASP A 472 21.94 24.80 -25.89
CA ASP A 472 22.10 25.50 -27.17
C ASP A 472 20.96 26.50 -27.35
N ASP A 473 21.28 27.74 -27.71
CA ASP A 473 20.34 28.86 -27.92
C ASP A 473 19.22 28.99 -26.86
N GLY A 474 19.57 28.85 -25.57
CA GLY A 474 18.62 28.96 -24.45
C GLY A 474 17.70 27.75 -24.25
N ILE A 475 17.90 26.69 -25.02
CA ILE A 475 17.22 25.40 -24.86
C ILE A 475 18.19 24.44 -24.16
N MET A 476 17.74 23.88 -23.04
CA MET A 476 18.46 22.81 -22.36
C MET A 476 17.91 21.46 -22.79
N THR A 477 18.79 20.56 -23.23
CA THR A 477 18.45 19.18 -23.59
C THR A 477 19.10 18.19 -22.62
N CYS A 478 18.31 17.25 -22.12
CA CYS A 478 18.80 16.08 -21.38
C CYS A 478 19.33 15.05 -22.38
N GLN A 479 20.66 14.96 -22.49
CA GLN A 479 21.35 14.08 -23.45
C GLN A 479 21.08 12.59 -23.23
N LEU A 480 20.60 12.20 -22.05
CA LEU A 480 20.29 10.80 -21.75
C LEU A 480 18.97 10.33 -22.38
N HIS A 481 17.98 11.24 -22.49
CA HIS A 481 16.61 10.87 -22.86
C HIS A 481 16.05 11.71 -24.02
N GLY A 482 16.78 12.73 -24.49
CA GLY A 482 16.40 13.56 -25.63
C GLY A 482 15.28 14.57 -25.35
N TRP A 483 14.97 14.84 -24.08
CA TRP A 483 13.95 15.82 -23.69
C TRP A 483 14.54 17.23 -23.58
N SER A 484 13.78 18.24 -23.98
CA SER A 484 14.24 19.62 -24.09
C SER A 484 13.32 20.62 -23.42
N TRP A 485 13.89 21.68 -22.85
CA TRP A 485 13.19 22.76 -22.15
C TRP A 485 13.73 24.12 -22.51
N GLU A 486 12.85 25.12 -22.60
CA GLU A 486 13.24 26.53 -22.73
C GLU A 486 13.64 27.08 -21.35
N LEU A 487 14.91 27.48 -21.17
CA LEU A 487 15.44 27.93 -19.87
C LEU A 487 14.76 29.19 -19.33
N ALA A 488 14.32 30.09 -20.21
CA ALA A 488 13.70 31.35 -19.82
C ALA A 488 12.33 31.18 -19.13
N SER A 489 11.59 30.14 -19.50
CA SER A 489 10.22 29.91 -19.04
C SER A 489 10.06 28.63 -18.22
N GLY A 490 11.01 27.70 -18.34
CA GLY A 490 10.88 26.34 -17.81
C GLY A 490 9.96 25.45 -18.63
N ARG A 491 9.44 25.92 -19.77
CA ARG A 491 8.49 25.16 -20.58
C ARG A 491 9.16 23.96 -21.23
N CYS A 492 8.56 22.79 -21.06
CA CYS A 492 8.96 21.58 -21.78
C CYS A 492 8.60 21.72 -23.28
N LEU A 493 9.57 21.44 -24.14
CA LEU A 493 9.43 21.48 -25.60
C LEU A 493 9.12 20.08 -26.18
N THR A 494 9.28 19.03 -25.38
CA THR A 494 9.10 17.63 -25.81
C THR A 494 7.70 17.09 -25.51
N SER A 495 7.11 17.44 -24.37
CA SER A 495 5.76 16.98 -23.95
C SER A 495 5.17 17.91 -22.88
N ASP A 496 3.85 17.99 -22.82
CA ASP A 496 3.14 18.77 -21.80
C ASP A 496 3.28 18.15 -20.40
N GLY A 497 3.08 18.97 -19.34
CA GLY A 497 3.01 18.49 -17.95
C GLY A 497 4.35 18.26 -17.23
N HIS A 498 5.49 18.54 -17.88
CA HIS A 498 6.83 18.30 -17.31
C HIS A 498 7.71 19.57 -17.24
N PRO A 499 7.28 20.66 -16.58
CA PRO A 499 8.05 21.91 -16.55
C PRO A 499 9.39 21.75 -15.81
N LEU A 500 10.40 22.49 -16.25
CA LEU A 500 11.72 22.60 -15.63
C LEU A 500 11.80 23.89 -14.81
N PHE A 501 12.23 23.80 -13.56
CA PHE A 501 12.61 24.97 -12.77
C PHE A 501 13.94 25.54 -13.27
N ALA A 502 13.90 26.79 -13.77
CA ALA A 502 15.06 27.57 -14.19
C ALA A 502 14.83 29.06 -13.90
N ARG A 503 15.85 29.78 -13.39
CA ARG A 503 15.82 31.24 -13.17
C ARG A 503 17.18 31.88 -13.47
N PRO A 504 17.30 33.13 -13.92
CA PRO A 504 18.59 33.79 -14.11
C PRO A 504 19.43 33.85 -12.83
N ALA A 505 20.74 33.63 -12.92
CA ALA A 505 21.63 33.52 -11.75
C ALA A 505 21.96 34.89 -11.10
N ASP A 506 21.90 36.00 -11.85
CA ASP A 506 22.33 37.34 -11.41
C ASP A 506 21.26 38.19 -10.69
N SER A 507 20.15 37.60 -10.23
CA SER A 507 19.25 38.29 -9.30
C SER A 507 19.78 38.21 -7.87
N GLY A 508 20.87 38.91 -7.59
CA GLY A 508 21.38 39.10 -6.24
C GLY A 508 20.49 40.06 -5.45
N ASP A 509 19.72 39.53 -4.51
CA ASP A 509 19.36 40.24 -3.27
C ASP A 509 19.00 39.24 -2.17
N GLY A 510 19.46 39.54 -0.96
CA GLY A 510 19.63 38.61 0.15
C GLY A 510 18.35 37.98 0.71
N ILE A 511 18.58 36.98 1.57
CA ILE A 511 17.57 36.44 2.49
C ILE A 511 17.19 37.57 3.46
N ALA A 512 16.24 38.40 3.05
CA ALA A 512 15.41 39.22 3.90
C ALA A 512 14.04 38.55 3.95
N ALA A 513 13.72 37.97 5.10
CA ALA A 513 12.36 37.75 5.50
C ALA A 513 11.59 39.07 5.42
N ALA A 514 10.52 39.12 4.62
CA ALA A 514 9.20 39.64 4.96
C ALA A 514 8.43 40.08 3.72
N VAL A 515 7.22 39.54 3.55
CA VAL A 515 6.04 40.40 3.69
C VAL A 515 5.06 39.67 4.61
N GLY A 516 5.09 40.06 5.88
CA GLY A 516 3.94 39.90 6.75
C GLY A 516 2.84 40.86 6.30
N VAL A 517 1.60 40.39 6.39
CA VAL A 517 0.50 41.26 6.77
C VAL A 517 0.35 41.08 8.27
N THR A 518 0.93 41.98 9.05
CA THR A 518 0.63 42.11 10.48
C THR A 518 -0.54 43.05 10.66
N SER A 519 -1.56 42.62 11.41
CA SER A 519 -2.27 43.50 12.34
C SER A 519 -2.60 42.74 13.61
N ASP A 520 -1.88 43.10 14.67
CA ASP A 520 -2.06 42.79 16.09
C ASP A 520 -3.53 42.68 16.59
N ARG A 521 -3.83 41.68 17.43
CA ARG A 521 -3.94 41.79 18.91
C ARG A 521 -4.49 40.50 19.59
N PRO A 522 -4.32 40.31 20.92
CA PRO A 522 -3.93 39.01 21.51
C PRO A 522 -5.02 38.25 22.31
N ILE A 523 -4.78 36.93 22.41
CA ILE A 523 -4.99 35.97 23.53
C ILE A 523 -6.37 35.93 24.25
N ALA A 524 -7.07 34.79 24.21
CA ALA A 524 -7.52 34.02 25.39
C ALA A 524 -8.20 32.65 25.05
N SER A 525 -7.77 31.61 25.78
CA SER A 525 -8.48 30.42 26.32
C SER A 525 -9.37 29.49 25.46
N GLU A 526 -8.97 28.20 25.49
CA GLU A 526 -9.74 26.92 25.52
C GLU A 526 -11.06 26.74 24.74
N PRO A 527 -11.25 25.63 24.00
CA PRO A 527 -12.56 25.28 23.45
C PRO A 527 -13.35 24.37 24.40
N ASP A 528 -14.51 24.87 24.81
CA ASP A 528 -15.54 24.14 25.53
C ASP A 528 -16.43 23.29 24.59
N ASP A 529 -16.97 22.25 25.21
CA ASP A 529 -17.93 21.22 24.78
C ASP A 529 -19.03 21.63 23.75
N PRO A 530 -19.20 20.90 22.62
CA PRO A 530 -20.39 21.03 21.78
C PRO A 530 -21.48 20.05 22.23
N SER A 531 -22.08 20.30 23.38
CA SER A 531 -23.41 19.79 23.73
C SER A 531 -24.35 20.97 23.98
N ARG A 532 -25.13 21.36 22.94
CA ARG A 532 -26.54 21.80 23.03
C ARG A 532 -27.05 22.43 21.73
N VAL A 533 -27.87 21.63 21.05
CA VAL A 533 -29.05 22.07 20.31
C VAL A 533 -29.97 22.86 21.24
N ARG A 534 -30.52 24.01 20.78
CA ARG A 534 -31.97 24.26 20.70
C ARG A 534 -32.32 25.70 20.29
N VAL A 535 -33.05 25.77 19.17
CA VAL A 535 -34.32 26.52 18.95
C VAL A 535 -34.28 28.04 18.99
N ALA A 536 -34.40 28.66 17.81
CA ALA A 536 -35.64 29.31 17.34
C ALA A 536 -35.58 29.48 15.82
#